data_AF-M0D6M0-F1
#
_entry.id   AF-M0D6M0-F1
#
_cell.length_a   1.000
_cell.length_b   1.000
_cell.length_c   1.000
_cell.angle_alpha   90.00
_cell.angle_beta   90.00
_cell.angle_gamma   90.00
#
_symmetry.space_group_name_H-M   'P 1'
#
loop_
_entity.id
_entity.type
_entity.pdbx_description
1 polymer ?
#
loop_
_entity_poly.entity_id
_entity_poly.type
_entity_poly.pdbx_seq_one_letter_code
_entity_poly.pdbx_strand_id
1 'polypeptide(L)'
;MSDGERPRGILSPADRAYLRGETTFDSDQSERNARARIRERMLAGLRDFDLLADALSERDRELVFGKHVGDDPEAVRSLIAALAVCYRGADEAALDFGTLLEEGVSRAEADRNVAAAVDFEVRREPLDADRLTRKLRRTGSLTLSELSYLRETEDVSLDRLLDRYATDVETDEGDDWVQAKMTSF
;
A
#
# COMPACT_ATOMS: atom_id res chain seq x y z
N MET A 1 -14.09 -9.55 -7.29
CA MET A 1 -13.54 -10.77 -7.94
C MET A 1 -12.54 -11.37 -6.97
N SER A 2 -12.42 -12.69 -6.86
CA SER A 2 -11.38 -13.25 -5.99
C SER A 2 -9.99 -13.03 -6.63
N ASP A 3 -8.95 -12.78 -5.83
CA ASP A 3 -7.58 -12.49 -6.31
C ASP A 3 -6.95 -13.68 -7.10
N GLY A 4 -7.59 -14.86 -7.07
CA GLY A 4 -7.27 -16.02 -7.90
C GLY A 4 -7.77 -15.93 -9.34
N GLU A 5 -8.81 -15.14 -9.61
CA GLU A 5 -9.47 -15.03 -10.91
C GLU A 5 -8.98 -13.84 -11.74
N ARG A 6 -8.20 -12.93 -11.15
CA ARG A 6 -7.71 -11.76 -11.90
C ARG A 6 -6.70 -12.15 -12.99
N PRO A 7 -6.72 -11.47 -14.15
CA PRO A 7 -5.76 -11.69 -15.23
C PRO A 7 -4.31 -11.59 -14.77
N ARG A 8 -3.39 -12.11 -15.58
CA ARG A 8 -1.95 -12.01 -15.32
C ARG A 8 -1.50 -10.54 -15.38
N GLY A 9 -0.94 -10.05 -14.27
CA GLY A 9 -0.10 -8.84 -14.24
C GLY A 9 1.37 -9.24 -14.17
N ILE A 10 2.14 -8.61 -13.28
CA ILE A 10 3.52 -9.03 -12.95
C ILE A 10 3.55 -10.50 -12.53
N LEU A 11 2.63 -10.90 -11.66
CA LEU A 11 2.51 -12.26 -11.15
C LEU A 11 1.49 -13.08 -11.96
N SER A 12 1.86 -14.32 -12.30
CA SER A 12 0.89 -15.31 -12.78
C SER A 12 -0.01 -15.80 -11.64
N PRO A 13 -1.15 -16.46 -11.94
CA PRO A 13 -1.96 -17.11 -10.90
C PRO A 13 -1.15 -18.08 -10.02
N ALA A 14 -0.27 -18.88 -10.63
CA ALA A 14 0.61 -19.80 -9.91
C ALA A 14 1.63 -19.09 -9.01
N ASP A 15 2.20 -17.96 -9.47
CA ASP A 15 3.13 -17.19 -8.63
C ASP A 15 2.40 -16.62 -7.40
N ARG A 16 1.15 -16.15 -7.56
CA ARG A 16 0.33 -15.66 -6.43
C ARG A 16 -0.01 -16.78 -5.46
N ALA A 17 -0.47 -17.92 -5.94
CA ALA A 17 -0.80 -19.07 -5.11
C ALA A 17 0.41 -19.51 -4.28
N TYR A 18 1.59 -19.55 -4.90
CA TYR A 18 2.84 -19.81 -4.19
C TYR A 18 3.16 -18.75 -3.12
N LEU A 19 3.10 -17.45 -3.43
CA LEU A 19 3.40 -16.38 -2.47
C LEU A 19 2.40 -16.30 -1.31
N ARG A 20 1.15 -16.74 -1.51
CA ARG A 20 0.15 -16.85 -0.44
C ARG A 20 0.29 -18.14 0.39
N GLY A 21 1.19 -19.05 0.01
CA GLY A 21 1.34 -20.35 0.65
C GLY A 21 0.25 -21.37 0.29
N GLU A 22 -0.55 -21.09 -0.74
CA GLU A 22 -1.63 -21.98 -1.22
C GLU A 22 -1.07 -23.17 -2.03
N THR A 23 0.18 -23.08 -2.48
CA THR A 23 0.85 -24.12 -3.26
C THR A 23 2.31 -24.25 -2.84
N THR A 24 2.80 -25.48 -2.76
CA THR A 24 4.21 -25.81 -2.54
C THR A 24 4.79 -26.52 -3.76
N PHE A 25 6.12 -26.58 -3.85
CA PHE A 25 6.80 -27.31 -4.92
C PHE A 25 7.37 -28.62 -4.37
N ASP A 26 7.29 -29.68 -5.17
CA ASP A 26 7.82 -31.01 -4.80
C ASP A 26 9.36 -31.07 -4.75
N SER A 27 10.05 -30.06 -5.29
CA SER A 27 11.51 -30.00 -5.26
C SER A 27 12.04 -28.58 -5.03
N ASP A 28 13.16 -28.50 -4.31
CA ASP A 28 13.90 -27.26 -4.08
C ASP A 28 14.27 -26.55 -5.39
N GLN A 29 14.59 -27.31 -6.45
CA GLN A 29 14.96 -26.73 -7.73
C GLN A 29 13.76 -26.03 -8.39
N SER A 30 12.58 -26.65 -8.33
CA SER A 30 11.33 -26.03 -8.83
C SER A 30 10.99 -24.76 -8.05
N GLU A 31 11.15 -24.77 -6.73
CA GLU A 31 10.92 -23.58 -5.91
C GLU A 31 11.91 -22.46 -6.24
N ARG A 32 13.21 -22.76 -6.36
CA ARG A 32 14.23 -21.77 -6.76
C ARG A 32 13.91 -21.17 -8.11
N ASN A 33 13.51 -21.99 -9.08
CA ASN A 33 13.11 -21.53 -10.41
C ASN A 33 11.88 -20.62 -10.34
N ALA A 34 10.90 -20.92 -9.49
CA ALA A 34 9.73 -20.07 -9.27
C ALA A 34 10.10 -18.72 -8.67
N ARG A 35 10.93 -18.71 -7.61
CA ARG A 35 11.44 -17.48 -6.99
C ARG A 35 12.26 -16.63 -7.98
N ALA A 36 13.12 -17.24 -8.77
CA ALA A 36 13.90 -16.54 -9.80
C ALA A 36 12.98 -15.87 -10.83
N ARG A 37 12.00 -16.61 -11.36
CA ARG A 37 11.02 -16.10 -12.31
C ARG A 37 10.19 -14.94 -11.75
N ILE A 38 9.79 -15.00 -10.47
CA ILE A 38 9.06 -13.90 -9.81
C ILE A 38 9.92 -12.63 -9.79
N ARG A 39 11.20 -12.74 -9.40
CA ARG A 39 12.14 -11.60 -9.37
C ARG A 39 12.35 -11.01 -10.77
N GLU A 40 12.56 -11.86 -11.77
CA GLU A 40 12.73 -11.43 -13.16
C GLU A 40 11.49 -10.67 -13.67
N ARG A 41 10.29 -11.16 -13.38
CA ARG A 41 9.04 -10.48 -13.76
C ARG A 41 8.83 -9.18 -13.03
N MET A 42 9.20 -9.11 -11.75
CA MET A 42 9.14 -7.87 -10.98
C MET A 42 10.06 -6.81 -11.59
N LEU A 43 11.30 -7.16 -11.94
CA LEU A 43 12.22 -6.26 -12.62
C LEU A 43 11.71 -5.86 -14.02
N ALA A 44 11.14 -6.80 -14.79
CA ALA A 44 10.55 -6.50 -16.08
C ALA A 44 9.36 -5.52 -15.94
N GLY A 45 8.45 -5.75 -15.00
CA GLY A 45 7.32 -4.87 -14.74
C GLY A 45 7.75 -3.47 -14.27
N LEU A 46 8.83 -3.36 -13.49
CA LEU A 46 9.41 -2.06 -13.14
C LEU A 46 9.93 -1.30 -14.37
N ARG A 47 10.52 -2.01 -15.34
CA ARG A 47 10.96 -1.40 -16.61
C ARG A 47 9.80 -1.01 -17.51
N ASP A 48 8.71 -1.76 -17.48
CA ASP A 48 7.50 -1.43 -18.23
C ASP A 48 6.90 -0.10 -17.76
N PHE A 49 7.05 0.30 -16.48
CA PHE A 49 6.58 1.59 -16.00
C PHE A 49 7.23 2.79 -16.70
N ASP A 50 8.48 2.69 -17.13
CA ASP A 50 9.13 3.77 -17.90
C ASP A 50 8.45 3.95 -19.26
N LEU A 51 8.14 2.83 -19.95
CA LEU A 51 7.36 2.87 -21.19
C LEU A 51 5.93 3.38 -20.96
N LEU A 52 5.27 2.94 -19.88
CA LEU A 52 3.91 3.38 -19.56
C LEU A 52 3.86 4.88 -19.21
N ALA A 53 4.88 5.41 -18.54
CA ALA A 53 4.96 6.83 -18.22
C ALA A 53 4.96 7.69 -19.49
N ASP A 54 5.72 7.28 -20.51
CA ASP A 54 5.87 8.06 -21.74
C ASP A 54 4.78 7.80 -22.79
N ALA A 55 4.33 6.55 -22.93
CA ALA A 55 3.52 6.14 -24.07
C ALA A 55 2.03 5.96 -23.75
N LEU A 56 1.65 5.77 -22.48
CA LEU A 56 0.25 5.55 -22.13
C LEU A 56 -0.49 6.90 -22.11
N SER A 57 -1.53 7.00 -22.94
CA SER A 57 -2.30 8.25 -23.10
C SER A 57 -2.98 8.66 -21.79
N GLU A 58 -3.19 9.97 -21.60
CA GLU A 58 -3.93 10.49 -20.45
C GLU A 58 -5.31 9.85 -20.30
N ARG A 59 -6.02 9.64 -21.42
CA ARG A 59 -7.32 8.97 -21.44
C ARG A 59 -7.25 7.55 -20.90
N ASP A 60 -6.25 6.77 -21.31
CA ASP A 60 -6.12 5.39 -20.85
C ASP A 60 -5.67 5.33 -19.39
N ARG A 61 -4.82 6.28 -18.96
CA ARG A 61 -4.50 6.46 -17.54
C ARG A 61 -5.75 6.77 -16.71
N GLU A 62 -6.64 7.65 -17.18
CA GLU A 62 -7.90 7.98 -16.49
C GLU A 62 -8.84 6.76 -16.41
N LEU A 63 -8.88 5.92 -17.44
CA LEU A 63 -9.65 4.68 -17.40
C LEU A 63 -9.13 3.70 -16.35
N VAL A 64 -7.81 3.66 -16.10
CA VAL A 64 -7.22 2.80 -15.07
C VAL A 64 -7.33 3.46 -13.69
N PHE A 65 -6.73 4.63 -13.50
CA PHE A 65 -6.60 5.27 -12.20
C PHE A 65 -7.89 5.95 -11.75
N GLY A 66 -8.53 6.75 -12.61
CA GLY A 66 -9.78 7.45 -12.26
C GLY A 66 -10.93 6.47 -12.02
N LYS A 67 -11.17 5.56 -12.97
CA LYS A 67 -12.36 4.66 -12.91
C LYS A 67 -12.17 3.38 -12.11
N HIS A 68 -10.96 2.82 -12.04
CA HIS A 68 -10.72 1.53 -11.40
C HIS A 68 -9.89 1.62 -10.12
N VAL A 69 -9.24 2.75 -9.84
CA VAL A 69 -8.52 2.95 -8.58
C VAL A 69 -9.25 3.92 -7.66
N GLY A 70 -9.68 5.08 -8.15
CA GLY A 70 -10.27 6.16 -7.33
C GLY A 70 -11.42 5.71 -6.42
N ASP A 71 -12.31 4.85 -6.94
CA ASP A 71 -13.51 4.39 -6.24
C ASP A 71 -13.42 2.95 -5.69
N ASP A 72 -12.27 2.28 -5.83
CA ASP A 72 -12.07 0.89 -5.37
C ASP A 72 -11.04 0.84 -4.22
N PRO A 73 -11.50 0.66 -2.97
CA PRO A 73 -10.61 0.54 -1.82
C PRO A 73 -9.55 -0.57 -1.95
N GLU A 74 -9.83 -1.66 -2.67
CA GLU A 74 -8.86 -2.74 -2.90
C GLU A 74 -7.76 -2.32 -3.89
N ALA A 75 -8.14 -1.58 -4.92
CA ALA A 75 -7.20 -0.99 -5.86
C ALA A 75 -6.33 0.09 -5.19
N VAL A 76 -6.89 0.94 -4.33
CA VAL A 76 -6.12 1.90 -3.52
C VAL A 76 -5.12 1.17 -2.61
N ARG A 77 -5.55 0.11 -1.91
CA ARG A 77 -4.64 -0.71 -1.10
C ARG A 77 -3.52 -1.33 -1.94
N SER A 78 -3.83 -1.75 -3.17
CA SER A 78 -2.84 -2.30 -4.10
C SER A 78 -1.81 -1.24 -4.53
N LEU A 79 -2.23 0.00 -4.77
CA LEU A 79 -1.32 1.11 -5.07
C LEU A 79 -0.41 1.44 -3.87
N ILE A 80 -0.96 1.47 -2.66
CA ILE A 80 -0.17 1.65 -1.42
C ILE A 80 0.85 0.50 -1.27
N ALA A 81 0.45 -0.73 -1.53
CA ALA A 81 1.36 -1.88 -1.49
C ALA A 81 2.48 -1.77 -2.54
N ALA A 82 2.18 -1.28 -3.75
CA ALA A 82 3.19 -1.04 -4.77
C ALA A 82 4.21 0.02 -4.32
N LEU A 83 3.75 1.14 -3.74
CA LEU A 83 4.63 2.16 -3.16
C LEU A 83 5.49 1.61 -2.02
N ALA A 84 4.93 0.77 -1.15
CA ALA A 84 5.68 0.14 -0.07
C ALA A 84 6.79 -0.79 -0.59
N VAL A 85 6.52 -1.54 -1.67
CA VAL A 85 7.54 -2.36 -2.35
C VAL A 85 8.64 -1.48 -2.93
N CYS A 86 8.29 -0.38 -3.62
CA CYS A 86 9.27 0.55 -4.16
C CYS A 86 10.11 1.23 -3.06
N TYR A 87 9.48 1.62 -1.95
CA TYR A 87 10.18 2.22 -0.80
C TYR A 87 11.23 1.28 -0.21
N ARG A 88 10.86 0.01 0.02
CA ARG A 88 11.81 -1.01 0.49
C ARG A 88 12.89 -1.31 -0.54
N GLY A 89 12.52 -1.42 -1.81
CA GLY A 89 13.48 -1.65 -2.89
C GLY A 89 14.49 -0.53 -3.06
N ALA A 90 14.08 0.73 -2.83
CA ALA A 90 14.99 1.87 -2.84
C ALA A 90 16.02 1.78 -1.70
N ASP A 91 15.58 1.46 -0.49
CA ASP A 91 16.45 1.26 0.68
C ASP A 91 17.44 0.10 0.44
N GLU A 92 16.97 -1.02 -0.07
CA GLU A 92 17.79 -2.19 -0.45
C GLU A 92 18.81 -1.85 -1.57
N ALA A 93 18.47 -0.91 -2.45
CA ALA A 93 19.34 -0.41 -3.52
C ALA A 93 20.24 0.76 -3.08
N ALA A 94 20.19 1.17 -1.81
CA ALA A 94 20.89 2.35 -1.28
C ALA A 94 20.56 3.66 -2.03
N LEU A 95 19.31 3.80 -2.48
CA LEU A 95 18.77 5.00 -3.12
C LEU A 95 17.96 5.81 -2.11
N ASP A 96 18.07 7.13 -2.17
CA ASP A 96 17.22 8.02 -1.38
C ASP A 96 15.81 8.06 -1.98
N PHE A 97 14.82 7.56 -1.22
CA PHE A 97 13.44 7.49 -1.71
C PHE A 97 12.82 8.88 -1.90
N GLY A 98 13.21 9.88 -1.10
CA GLY A 98 12.75 11.26 -1.27
C GLY A 98 13.10 11.80 -2.65
N THR A 99 14.34 11.61 -3.07
CA THR A 99 14.83 11.96 -4.40
C THR A 99 14.07 11.22 -5.50
N LEU A 100 13.85 9.90 -5.36
CA LEU A 100 13.06 9.14 -6.35
C LEU A 100 11.62 9.66 -6.48
N LEU A 101 11.00 10.02 -5.36
CA LEU A 101 9.66 10.59 -5.33
C LEU A 101 9.63 11.97 -6.00
N GLU A 102 10.60 12.83 -5.69
CA GLU A 102 10.73 14.16 -6.29
C GLU A 102 10.91 14.09 -7.80
N GLU A 103 11.80 13.23 -8.30
CA GLU A 103 12.01 13.02 -9.74
C GLU A 103 10.77 12.45 -10.42
N GLY A 104 10.07 11.50 -9.76
CA GLY A 104 8.83 10.93 -10.27
C GLY A 104 7.70 11.96 -10.40
N VAL A 105 7.51 12.79 -9.38
CA VAL A 105 6.52 13.89 -9.40
C VAL A 105 6.92 14.95 -10.43
N SER A 106 8.19 15.36 -10.45
CA SER A 106 8.69 16.35 -11.42
C SER A 106 8.51 15.89 -12.85
N ARG A 107 8.76 14.61 -13.15
CA ARG A 107 8.49 14.03 -14.48
C ARG A 107 7.01 14.12 -14.84
N ALA A 108 6.11 13.78 -13.92
CA ALA A 108 4.67 13.83 -14.17
C ALA A 108 4.13 15.25 -14.34
N GLU A 109 4.65 16.24 -13.61
CA GLU A 109 4.24 17.64 -13.71
C GLU A 109 4.89 18.36 -14.90
N ALA A 110 6.07 17.90 -15.35
CA ALA A 110 6.70 18.40 -16.58
C ALA A 110 5.80 18.20 -17.82
N ASP A 111 5.05 17.10 -17.89
CA ASP A 111 4.04 16.87 -18.95
C ASP A 111 2.96 17.97 -18.97
N ARG A 112 2.74 18.64 -17.83
CA ARG A 112 1.80 19.75 -17.66
C ARG A 112 2.48 21.11 -17.78
N ASN A 113 3.77 21.16 -18.10
CA ASN A 113 4.62 22.35 -18.11
C ASN A 113 4.69 23.05 -16.73
N VAL A 114 4.65 22.27 -15.65
CA VAL A 114 4.72 22.74 -14.27
C VAL A 114 5.99 22.21 -13.61
N ALA A 115 6.69 23.08 -12.89
CA ALA A 115 7.76 22.66 -11.99
C ALA A 115 7.14 22.33 -10.62
N ALA A 116 7.43 21.14 -10.10
CA ALA A 116 6.96 20.69 -8.81
C ALA A 116 8.10 20.66 -7.80
N ALA A 117 7.76 20.93 -6.53
CA ALA A 117 8.64 20.70 -5.39
C ALA A 117 7.95 19.70 -4.47
N VAL A 118 8.68 18.73 -3.95
CA VAL A 118 8.17 17.71 -3.05
C VAL A 118 8.81 17.86 -1.68
N ASP A 119 8.00 18.07 -0.66
CA ASP A 119 8.43 17.96 0.73
C ASP A 119 8.05 16.59 1.27
N PHE A 120 9.04 15.77 1.59
CA PHE A 120 8.86 14.39 2.05
C PHE A 120 9.68 14.14 3.32
N GLU A 121 8.97 13.95 4.44
CA GLU A 121 9.57 13.68 5.74
C GLU A 121 9.09 12.33 6.30
N VAL A 122 10.02 11.41 6.56
CA VAL A 122 9.72 10.14 7.22
C VAL A 122 10.21 10.19 8.66
N ARG A 123 9.28 10.31 9.59
CA ARG A 123 9.53 10.16 11.02
C ARG A 123 9.30 8.71 11.43
N ARG A 124 10.34 8.07 11.96
CA ARG A 124 10.29 6.68 12.43
C ARG A 124 10.15 6.69 13.94
N GLU A 125 9.07 6.10 14.43
CA GLU A 125 8.91 5.80 15.84
C GLU A 125 8.85 4.28 16.00
N PRO A 126 9.47 3.71 17.04
CA PRO A 126 9.28 2.30 17.34
C PRO A 126 7.81 2.04 17.62
N LEU A 127 7.29 0.97 17.04
CA LEU A 127 5.96 0.48 17.33
C LEU A 127 5.97 -0.14 18.73
N ASP A 128 5.01 0.27 19.55
CA ASP A 128 4.85 -0.14 20.95
C ASP A 128 3.37 -0.40 21.19
N ALA A 129 3.01 -1.65 21.48
CA ALA A 129 1.62 -2.07 21.62
C ALA A 129 0.84 -1.28 22.70
N ASP A 130 1.49 -0.91 23.80
CA ASP A 130 0.87 -0.11 24.87
C ASP A 130 0.67 1.34 24.41
N ARG A 131 1.62 1.89 23.65
CA ARG A 131 1.47 3.22 23.05
C ARG A 131 0.36 3.25 22.00
N LEU A 132 0.27 2.23 21.16
CA LEU A 132 -0.76 2.10 20.12
C LEU A 132 -2.14 1.86 20.71
N THR A 133 -2.26 1.03 21.75
CA THR A 133 -3.51 0.85 22.49
C THR A 133 -3.97 2.17 23.12
N ARG A 134 -3.04 2.94 23.71
CA ARG A 134 -3.35 4.29 24.23
C ARG A 134 -3.76 5.27 23.13
N LYS A 135 -3.09 5.24 21.97
CA LYS A 135 -3.44 6.08 20.81
C LYS A 135 -4.84 5.75 20.29
N LEU A 136 -5.16 4.46 20.13
CA LEU A 136 -6.47 3.99 19.70
C LEU A 136 -7.56 4.45 20.68
N ARG A 137 -7.36 4.27 21.99
CA ARG A 137 -8.31 4.76 23.02
C ARG A 137 -8.52 6.28 22.99
N ARG A 138 -7.48 7.05 22.67
CA ARG A 138 -7.56 8.52 22.69
C ARG A 138 -8.13 9.10 21.40
N THR A 139 -7.85 8.48 20.26
CA THR A 139 -8.09 9.07 18.93
C THR A 139 -9.05 8.27 18.07
N GLY A 140 -9.48 7.08 18.51
CA GLY A 140 -10.36 6.18 17.78
C GLY A 140 -9.75 5.61 16.48
N SER A 141 -8.49 5.90 16.18
CA SER A 141 -7.87 5.54 14.90
C SER A 141 -6.41 5.15 15.03
N LEU A 142 -5.99 4.23 14.16
CA LEU A 142 -4.61 3.81 13.97
C LEU A 142 -4.30 3.79 12.48
N THR A 143 -3.05 4.04 12.14
CA THR A 143 -2.55 3.86 10.77
C THR A 143 -2.48 2.38 10.43
N LEU A 144 -2.43 2.05 9.13
CA LEU A 144 -2.33 0.66 8.67
C LEU A 144 -1.11 -0.07 9.28
N SER A 145 0.04 0.58 9.36
CA SER A 145 1.27 0.00 9.95
C SER A 145 1.11 -0.31 11.44
N GLU A 146 0.40 0.55 12.18
CA GLU A 146 0.12 0.35 13.60
C GLU A 146 -0.89 -0.79 13.81
N LEU A 147 -1.89 -0.91 12.95
CA LEU A 147 -2.84 -2.03 12.95
C LEU A 147 -2.16 -3.37 12.60
N SER A 148 -1.31 -3.39 11.57
CA SER A 148 -0.53 -4.57 11.19
C SER A 148 0.36 -5.04 12.33
N TYR A 149 1.07 -4.12 12.98
CA TYR A 149 1.92 -4.44 14.14
C TYR A 149 1.13 -5.01 15.32
N LEU A 150 -0.01 -4.39 15.67
CA LEU A 150 -0.86 -4.91 16.74
C LEU A 150 -1.41 -6.31 16.43
N ARG A 151 -1.71 -6.60 15.16
CA ARG A 151 -2.17 -7.92 14.71
C ARG A 151 -1.07 -8.98 14.82
N GLU A 152 0.18 -8.62 14.49
CA GLU A 152 1.32 -9.54 14.55
C GLU A 152 1.81 -9.82 15.97
N THR A 153 1.52 -8.95 16.94
CA THR A 153 2.05 -9.03 18.32
C THR A 153 1.18 -9.86 19.28
N GLU A 154 0.03 -10.40 18.82
CA GLU A 154 -0.91 -11.31 19.54
C GLU A 154 -0.75 -11.43 21.07
N ASP A 155 -1.29 -10.46 21.83
CA ASP A 155 -1.88 -10.76 23.15
C ASP A 155 -3.07 -9.84 23.54
N VAL A 156 -3.70 -9.20 22.55
CA VAL A 156 -5.03 -8.63 22.73
C VAL A 156 -5.81 -8.86 21.46
N SER A 157 -6.77 -9.80 21.52
CA SER A 157 -7.78 -10.00 20.47
C SER A 157 -8.32 -8.61 20.08
N LEU A 158 -7.96 -8.18 18.87
CA LEU A 158 -8.45 -6.95 18.26
C LEU A 158 -9.98 -6.95 18.28
N ASP A 159 -10.59 -8.12 18.09
CA ASP A 159 -12.04 -8.34 18.22
C ASP A 159 -12.56 -8.04 19.63
N ARG A 160 -11.88 -8.46 20.71
CA ARG A 160 -12.27 -8.08 22.09
C ARG A 160 -12.13 -6.59 22.39
N LEU A 161 -11.16 -5.91 21.77
CA LEU A 161 -10.98 -4.46 21.92
C LEU A 161 -12.05 -3.70 21.14
N LEU A 162 -12.41 -4.16 19.94
CA LEU A 162 -13.47 -3.60 19.11
C LEU A 162 -14.86 -3.87 19.70
N ASP A 163 -15.11 -5.08 20.24
CA ASP A 163 -16.35 -5.42 20.96
C ASP A 163 -16.55 -4.56 22.22
N ARG A 164 -15.47 -4.32 22.98
CA ARG A 164 -15.53 -3.43 24.15
C ARG A 164 -15.87 -2.01 23.76
N TYR A 165 -15.31 -1.51 22.65
CA TYR A 165 -15.59 -0.16 22.15
C TYR A 165 -16.99 -0.05 21.55
N ALA A 166 -17.49 -1.09 20.85
CA ALA A 166 -18.87 -1.13 20.39
C ALA A 166 -19.87 -1.10 21.56
N THR A 167 -19.50 -1.67 22.71
CA THR A 167 -20.32 -1.63 23.94
C THR A 167 -20.22 -0.28 24.67
N ASP A 168 -19.05 0.38 24.66
CA ASP A 168 -18.86 1.69 25.30
C ASP A 168 -19.49 2.85 24.49
N VAL A 169 -19.60 2.71 23.16
CA VAL A 169 -20.22 3.71 22.27
C VAL A 169 -21.77 3.64 22.30
N GLU A 170 -22.38 2.56 22.79
CA GLU A 170 -23.84 2.48 22.96
C GLU A 170 -24.38 3.25 24.19
N THR A 171 -23.54 4.02 24.91
CA THR A 171 -24.01 4.82 26.07
C THR A 171 -23.74 6.33 26.02
N ASP A 172 -23.38 6.89 24.86
CA ASP A 172 -23.39 8.35 24.70
C ASP A 172 -24.33 8.74 23.55
N GLU A 173 -25.64 8.76 23.87
CA GLU A 173 -26.60 9.62 23.17
C GLU A 173 -26.15 11.07 23.37
N GLY A 174 -25.37 11.60 22.43
CA GLY A 174 -24.93 12.99 22.45
C GLY A 174 -24.40 13.44 21.09
N ASP A 175 -25.16 14.32 20.43
CA ASP A 175 -24.80 15.11 19.25
C ASP A 175 -23.32 15.55 19.22
N ASP A 176 -22.65 15.42 18.07
CA ASP A 176 -22.59 16.49 17.06
C ASP A 176 -21.51 16.14 16.00
N TRP A 177 -21.86 16.22 14.72
CA TRP A 177 -20.92 16.02 13.61
C TRP A 177 -20.08 17.28 13.43
N VAL A 178 -18.74 17.18 13.41
CA VAL A 178 -17.88 18.29 12.93
C VAL A 178 -17.01 17.85 11.76
N GLN A 179 -17.33 18.46 10.63
CA GLN A 179 -16.67 18.35 9.33
C GLN A 179 -15.17 18.66 9.36
N ALA A 180 -14.37 17.83 8.69
CA ALA A 180 -13.01 18.19 8.31
C ALA A 180 -13.03 19.12 7.09
N LYS A 181 -12.82 20.42 7.32
CA LYS A 181 -12.53 21.40 6.27
C LYS A 181 -11.18 21.09 5.62
N MET A 182 -11.19 20.87 4.31
CA MET A 182 -10.06 21.20 3.43
C MET A 182 -9.77 22.69 3.56
N THR A 183 -8.50 23.06 3.70
CA THR A 183 -8.06 24.42 3.37
C THR A 183 -6.83 24.30 2.51
N SER A 184 -7.02 24.73 1.26
CA SER A 184 -6.01 25.08 0.27
C SER A 184 -5.10 26.19 0.78
N PHE A 185 -3.80 26.09 0.51
CA PHE A 185 -2.95 27.21 0.12
C PHE A 185 -1.99 26.74 -0.98
#